data_AF-S4S170-F1
#
_entry.id   AF-S4S170-F1
#
_cell.length_a   1.000
_cell.length_b   1.000
_cell.length_c   1.000
_cell.angle_alpha   90.00
_cell.angle_beta   90.00
_cell.angle_gamma   90.00
#
_symmetry.space_group_name_H-M   'P 1'
#
loop_
_entity.id
_entity.type
_entity.pdbx_description
1 polymer ?
#
loop_
_entity_poly.entity_id
_entity_poly.type
_entity_poly.pdbx_seq_one_letter_code
_entity_poly.pdbx_strand_id
1 'polypeptide(L)'
;PEPNVRLRKASRCVRANALVLLTVGAVLTGVALGMAVRRVGLSRAGAAYFAFPGEMLLRMLKMIIIPLVVCSLVSGAASLDTRSLGRLGGRAILFFLVTTLIASAIGVALALMIKPGAGGSDAKPNLGDSGSSSPMPPAREAVDSFLDLTRWVPLTHCPG
;
A
#
# COMPACT_ATOMS: atom_id res chain seq x y z
N PRO A 1 39.77 29.59 1.70
CA PRO A 1 39.27 28.22 1.38
C PRO A 1 38.04 28.31 0.46
N GLU A 2 38.30 28.13 -0.83
CA GLU A 2 37.36 28.30 -1.94
C GLU A 2 36.05 27.49 -1.76
N PRO A 3 34.85 28.12 -1.80
CA PRO A 3 33.56 27.43 -1.71
C PRO A 3 33.28 26.47 -2.88
N ASN A 4 34.08 26.59 -3.94
CA ASN A 4 33.95 25.89 -5.22
C ASN A 4 34.24 24.37 -5.14
N VAL A 5 35.02 23.91 -4.17
CA VAL A 5 35.36 22.48 -4.01
C VAL A 5 34.20 21.67 -3.40
N ARG A 6 33.42 22.29 -2.51
CA ARG A 6 32.25 21.65 -1.87
C ARG A 6 31.10 21.43 -2.86
N LEU A 7 30.83 22.40 -3.74
CA LEU A 7 29.80 22.25 -4.78
C LEU A 7 30.10 21.13 -5.78
N ARG A 8 31.37 20.94 -6.18
CA ARG A 8 31.76 19.86 -7.11
C ARG A 8 31.63 18.47 -6.50
N LYS A 9 32.00 18.29 -5.22
CA LYS A 9 31.78 17.02 -4.49
C LYS A 9 30.28 16.77 -4.23
N ALA A 10 29.55 17.81 -3.84
CA ALA A 10 28.11 17.74 -3.64
C ALA A 10 27.39 17.34 -4.93
N SER A 11 27.71 17.95 -6.07
CA SER A 11 27.10 17.61 -7.36
C SER A 11 27.40 16.17 -7.82
N ARG A 12 28.59 15.64 -7.51
CA ARG A 12 28.94 14.23 -7.81
C ARG A 12 28.18 13.23 -6.92
N CYS A 13 27.99 13.57 -5.64
CA CYS A 13 27.20 12.75 -4.70
C CYS A 13 25.68 12.85 -4.97
N VAL A 14 25.21 14.05 -5.35
CA VAL A 14 23.84 14.32 -5.80
C VAL A 14 23.53 13.55 -7.08
N ARG A 15 24.47 13.45 -8.03
CA ARG A 15 24.28 12.61 -9.22
C ARG A 15 24.20 11.11 -8.90
N ALA A 16 24.97 10.64 -7.92
CA ALA A 16 24.94 9.23 -7.50
C ALA A 16 23.62 8.84 -6.83
N ASN A 17 23.01 9.76 -6.07
CA ASN A 17 21.75 9.54 -5.35
C ASN A 17 20.60 10.40 -5.90
N ALA A 18 20.67 10.79 -7.18
CA ALA A 18 19.79 11.79 -7.77
C ALA A 18 18.32 11.36 -7.69
N LEU A 19 18.06 10.09 -8.01
CA LEU A 19 16.70 9.55 -8.00
C LEU A 19 16.09 9.53 -6.60
N VAL A 20 16.87 9.17 -5.58
CA VAL A 20 16.40 9.13 -4.18
C VAL A 20 16.12 10.54 -3.66
N LEU A 21 17.02 11.48 -3.92
CA LEU A 21 16.82 12.88 -3.51
C LEU A 21 15.63 13.51 -4.24
N LEU A 22 15.41 13.15 -5.51
CA LEU A 22 14.29 13.63 -6.30
C LEU A 22 12.95 13.07 -5.79
N THR A 23 12.86 11.79 -5.41
CA THR A 23 11.63 11.21 -4.86
C THR A 23 11.29 11.78 -3.49
N VAL A 24 12.27 11.88 -2.59
CA VAL A 24 12.08 12.50 -1.26
C VAL A 24 11.68 13.97 -1.41
N GLY A 25 12.38 14.72 -2.28
CA GLY A 25 12.06 16.11 -2.57
C GLY A 25 10.66 16.30 -3.16
N ALA A 26 10.24 15.41 -4.08
CA ALA A 26 8.89 15.42 -4.66
C ALA A 26 7.80 15.14 -3.61
N VAL A 27 8.01 14.20 -2.69
CA VAL A 27 7.06 13.91 -1.60
C VAL A 27 6.93 15.11 -0.67
N LEU A 28 8.04 15.70 -0.22
CA LEU A 28 8.03 16.87 0.66
C LEU A 28 7.34 18.07 -0.01
N THR A 29 7.68 18.34 -1.27
CA THR A 29 7.07 19.42 -2.05
C THR A 29 5.59 19.17 -2.29
N GLY A 30 5.19 17.93 -2.61
CA GLY A 30 3.80 17.54 -2.81
C GLY A 30 2.95 17.68 -1.54
N VAL A 31 3.48 17.28 -0.38
CA VAL A 31 2.82 17.45 0.92
C VAL A 31 2.70 18.94 1.29
N ALA A 32 3.75 19.73 1.09
CA ALA A 32 3.73 21.17 1.34
C ALA A 32 2.72 21.90 0.44
N LEU A 33 2.71 21.57 -0.85
CA LEU A 33 1.77 22.13 -1.82
C LEU A 33 0.33 21.70 -1.51
N GLY A 34 0.10 20.44 -1.15
CA GLY A 34 -1.21 19.93 -0.72
C GLY A 34 -1.75 20.63 0.53
N MET A 35 -0.89 20.88 1.52
CA MET A 35 -1.26 21.67 2.70
C MET A 35 -1.54 23.14 2.36
N ALA A 36 -0.72 23.77 1.51
CA ALA A 36 -0.91 25.15 1.08
C ALA A 36 -2.25 25.34 0.35
N VAL A 37 -2.58 24.45 -0.59
CA VAL A 37 -3.86 24.46 -1.32
C VAL A 37 -5.04 24.30 -0.35
N ARG A 38 -4.92 23.42 0.65
CA ARG A 38 -5.95 23.23 1.68
C ARG A 38 -6.16 24.46 2.57
N ARG A 39 -5.13 25.28 2.78
CA ARG A 39 -5.20 26.52 3.60
C ARG A 39 -5.89 27.68 2.89
N VAL A 40 -5.77 27.77 1.56
CA VAL A 40 -6.31 28.88 0.76
C VAL A 40 -7.77 28.62 0.31
N GLY A 41 -8.30 27.40 0.49
CA GLY A 41 -9.71 27.09 0.20
C GLY A 41 -10.07 27.13 -1.29
N LEU A 42 -9.06 26.99 -2.18
CA LEU A 42 -9.25 27.09 -3.62
C LEU A 42 -10.02 25.88 -4.17
N SER A 43 -11.03 26.22 -4.97
CA SER A 43 -12.04 25.39 -5.66
C SER A 43 -11.59 23.98 -6.10
N ARG A 44 -12.51 23.01 -5.97
CA ARG A 44 -12.43 21.59 -6.40
C ARG A 44 -11.77 21.38 -7.77
N ALA A 45 -11.90 22.37 -8.67
CA ALA A 45 -11.32 22.32 -10.01
C ALA A 45 -9.78 22.29 -10.02
N GLY A 46 -9.11 23.09 -9.18
CA GLY A 46 -7.64 23.12 -9.12
C GLY A 46 -7.05 21.83 -8.55
N ALA A 47 -7.75 21.21 -7.59
CA ALA A 47 -7.35 19.93 -6.99
C ALA A 47 -7.42 18.77 -8.00
N ALA A 48 -8.42 18.78 -8.91
CA ALA A 48 -8.55 17.76 -9.94
C ALA A 48 -7.37 17.76 -10.92
N TYR A 49 -6.87 18.94 -11.32
CA TYR A 49 -5.69 19.06 -12.18
C TYR A 49 -4.40 18.53 -11.51
N PHE A 50 -4.23 18.75 -10.20
CA PHE A 50 -3.07 18.22 -9.46
C PHE A 50 -3.16 16.71 -9.19
N ALA A 51 -4.36 16.14 -9.08
CA ALA A 51 -4.56 14.70 -8.89
C ALA A 51 -4.34 13.89 -10.18
N PHE A 52 -4.58 14.50 -11.34
CA PHE A 52 -4.46 13.87 -12.65
C PHE A 52 -3.10 13.18 -12.92
N PRO A 53 -1.93 13.81 -12.72
CA PRO A 53 -0.63 13.15 -12.93
C PRO A 53 -0.39 11.96 -11.99
N GLY A 54 -0.92 12.02 -10.75
CA GLY A 54 -0.81 10.92 -9.79
C GLY A 54 -1.64 9.70 -10.19
N GLU A 55 -2.86 9.93 -10.68
CA GLU A 55 -3.73 8.87 -11.21
C GLU A 55 -3.12 8.17 -12.43
N MET A 56 -2.55 8.93 -13.37
CA MET A 56 -1.87 8.34 -14.53
C MET A 56 -0.70 7.45 -14.12
N LEU A 57 0.10 7.89 -13.15
CA LEU A 57 1.22 7.10 -12.61
C LEU A 57 0.74 5.81 -11.92
N LEU A 58 -0.32 5.89 -11.10
CA LEU A 58 -0.88 4.72 -10.43
C LEU A 58 -1.45 3.70 -11.41
N ARG A 59 -2.09 4.15 -12.51
CA ARG A 59 -2.60 3.28 -13.56
C ARG A 59 -1.45 2.58 -14.31
N MET A 60 -0.40 3.31 -14.66
CA MET A 60 0.78 2.73 -15.30
C MET A 60 1.46 1.68 -14.40
N LEU A 61 1.63 1.97 -13.11
CA LEU A 61 2.21 1.00 -12.16
C LEU A 61 1.33 -0.24 -12.01
N LYS A 62 0.00 -0.08 -11.93
CA LYS A 62 -0.95 -1.20 -11.82
C LYS A 62 -0.98 -2.09 -13.06
N MET A 63 -0.77 -1.55 -14.26
CA MET A 63 -0.67 -2.37 -15.47
C MET A 63 0.61 -3.23 -15.48
N ILE A 64 1.69 -2.70 -14.90
CA ILE A 64 3.00 -3.36 -14.84
C ILE A 64 3.08 -4.38 -13.69
N ILE A 65 2.41 -4.13 -12.55
CA ILE A 65 2.56 -4.97 -11.34
C ILE A 65 2.08 -6.42 -11.56
N ILE A 66 0.93 -6.60 -12.23
CA ILE A 66 0.34 -7.93 -12.44
C ILE A 66 1.29 -8.85 -13.24
N PRO A 67 1.75 -8.48 -14.45
CA PRO A 67 2.65 -9.35 -15.22
C PRO A 67 4.01 -9.53 -14.55
N LEU A 68 4.58 -8.48 -13.93
CA LEU A 68 5.88 -8.61 -13.26
C LEU A 68 5.84 -9.55 -12.06
N VAL A 69 4.78 -9.48 -11.24
CA VAL A 69 4.63 -10.35 -10.07
C VAL A 69 4.49 -11.81 -10.50
N VAL A 70 3.65 -12.10 -11.51
CA VAL A 70 3.47 -13.48 -12.00
C VAL A 70 4.79 -14.04 -12.57
N CYS A 71 5.48 -13.29 -13.44
CA CYS A 71 6.76 -13.73 -14.00
C CYS A 71 7.82 -13.96 -12.91
N SER A 72 7.91 -13.05 -11.92
CA SER A 72 8.85 -13.17 -10.82
C SER A 72 8.54 -14.36 -9.92
N LEU A 73 7.26 -14.64 -9.65
CA LEU A 73 6.83 -15.80 -8.86
C LEU A 73 7.09 -17.11 -9.59
N VAL A 74 6.75 -17.20 -10.88
CA VAL A 74 7.00 -18.41 -11.70
C VAL A 74 8.50 -18.69 -11.80
N SER A 75 9.32 -17.68 -12.13
CA SER A 75 10.77 -17.82 -12.21
C SER A 75 11.39 -18.17 -10.84
N GLY A 76 10.91 -17.55 -9.76
CA GLY A 76 11.35 -17.85 -8.40
C GLY A 76 10.98 -19.27 -7.94
N ALA A 77 9.79 -19.75 -8.29
CA ALA A 77 9.34 -21.11 -7.99
C ALA A 77 10.08 -22.16 -8.82
N ALA A 78 10.44 -21.87 -10.07
CA ALA A 78 11.21 -22.78 -10.92
C ALA A 78 12.67 -22.95 -10.49
N SER A 79 13.25 -21.95 -9.82
CA SER A 79 14.67 -21.97 -9.39
C SER A 79 14.90 -22.64 -8.03
N LEU A 80 13.85 -22.98 -7.29
CA LEU A 80 13.92 -23.52 -5.93
C LEU A 80 13.20 -24.87 -5.85
N ASP A 81 13.82 -25.86 -5.21
CA ASP A 81 13.16 -27.14 -4.95
C ASP A 81 11.88 -26.97 -4.10
N THR A 82 10.84 -27.73 -4.44
CA THR A 82 9.52 -27.68 -3.79
C THR A 82 9.58 -27.85 -2.27
N ARG A 83 10.50 -28.70 -1.78
CA ARG A 83 10.70 -28.94 -0.34
C ARG A 83 11.30 -27.72 0.38
N SER A 84 12.18 -26.99 -0.29
CA SER A 84 12.79 -25.77 0.24
C SER A 84 11.83 -24.59 0.15
N LEU A 85 11.08 -24.47 -0.95
CA LEU A 85 10.04 -23.47 -1.16
C LEU A 85 8.94 -23.57 -0.10
N GLY A 86 8.48 -24.79 0.23
CA GLY A 86 7.48 -25.01 1.27
C GLY A 86 7.95 -24.60 2.67
N ARG A 87 9.22 -24.86 3.03
CA ARG A 87 9.79 -24.43 4.31
C ARG A 87 9.97 -22.91 4.39
N LEU A 88 10.39 -22.29 3.29
CA LEU A 88 10.52 -20.83 3.20
C LEU A 88 9.14 -20.15 3.29
N GLY A 89 8.15 -20.65 2.55
CA GLY A 89 6.77 -20.16 2.57
C GLY A 89 6.13 -20.32 3.95
N GLY A 90 6.28 -21.48 4.60
CA GLY A 90 5.77 -21.70 5.95
C GLY A 90 6.41 -20.74 6.98
N ARG A 91 7.71 -20.47 6.85
CA ARG A 91 8.41 -19.52 7.73
C ARG A 91 8.00 -18.07 7.45
N ALA A 92 7.71 -17.73 6.20
CA ALA A 92 7.17 -16.42 5.82
C ALA A 92 5.75 -16.20 6.36
N ILE A 93 4.86 -17.19 6.25
CA ILE A 93 3.50 -17.15 6.82
C ILE A 93 3.57 -16.97 8.33
N LEU A 94 4.39 -17.77 9.02
CA LEU A 94 4.57 -17.64 10.47
C LEU A 94 5.08 -16.25 10.86
N PHE A 95 6.07 -15.72 10.13
CA PHE A 95 6.58 -14.37 10.34
C PHE A 95 5.50 -13.30 10.14
N PHE A 96 4.68 -13.42 9.10
CA PHE A 96 3.62 -12.48 8.79
C PHE A 96 2.50 -12.49 9.85
N LEU A 97 2.11 -13.67 10.35
CA LEU A 97 1.14 -13.78 11.44
C LEU A 97 1.67 -13.11 12.72
N VAL A 98 2.90 -13.42 13.11
CA VAL A 98 3.50 -12.87 14.33
C VAL A 98 3.62 -11.35 14.25
N THR A 99 4.13 -10.82 13.14
CA THR A 99 4.27 -9.36 12.97
C THR A 99 2.91 -8.66 12.92
N THR A 100 1.89 -9.26 12.29
CA THR A 100 0.53 -8.70 12.24
C THR A 100 -0.10 -8.65 13.64
N LEU A 101 0.08 -9.70 14.45
CA LEU A 101 -0.39 -9.73 15.83
C LEU A 101 0.29 -8.65 16.69
N ILE A 102 1.61 -8.52 16.56
CA ILE A 102 2.37 -7.49 17.28
C ILE A 102 1.95 -6.09 16.83
N ALA A 103 1.85 -5.84 15.53
CA ALA A 103 1.41 -4.56 14.97
C ALA A 103 -0.01 -4.20 15.41
N SER A 104 -0.94 -5.16 15.40
CA SER A 104 -2.31 -4.98 15.88
C SER A 104 -2.36 -4.67 17.38
N ALA A 105 -1.61 -5.41 18.20
CA ALA A 105 -1.52 -5.17 19.65
C ALA A 105 -1.00 -3.76 19.96
N ILE A 106 0.05 -3.32 19.26
CA ILE A 106 0.60 -1.97 19.39
C ILE A 106 -0.42 -0.92 18.92
N GLY A 107 -1.11 -1.16 17.79
CA GLY A 107 -2.14 -0.27 17.28
C GLY A 107 -3.29 -0.06 18.25
N VAL A 108 -3.79 -1.14 18.85
CA VAL A 108 -4.84 -1.08 19.88
C VAL A 108 -4.33 -0.39 21.15
N ALA A 109 -3.13 -0.72 21.62
CA ALA A 109 -2.54 -0.08 22.80
C ALA A 109 -2.40 1.44 22.61
N LEU A 110 -1.88 1.88 21.46
CA LEU A 110 -1.76 3.30 21.11
C LEU A 110 -3.12 3.97 20.97
N ALA A 111 -4.11 3.32 20.34
CA ALA A 111 -5.46 3.86 20.22
C ALA A 111 -6.12 4.07 21.59
N LEU A 112 -5.97 3.12 22.52
CA LEU A 112 -6.51 3.24 23.88
C LEU A 112 -5.79 4.28 24.74
N MET A 113 -4.50 4.51 24.48
CA MET A 113 -3.67 5.48 25.19
C MET A 113 -3.90 6.91 24.70
N ILE A 114 -3.94 7.12 23.38
CA ILE A 114 -4.18 8.42 22.75
C ILE A 114 -5.66 8.82 22.84
N LYS A 115 -6.58 7.85 22.89
CA LYS A 115 -8.05 8.05 22.82
C LYS A 115 -8.44 9.02 21.70
N PRO A 116 -8.07 8.74 20.43
CA PRO A 116 -8.47 9.59 19.32
C PRO A 116 -10.01 9.61 19.26
N GLY A 117 -10.60 10.79 19.43
CA GLY A 117 -12.06 10.97 19.42
C GLY A 117 -12.66 11.56 20.71
N ALA A 118 -11.93 11.58 21.83
CA ALA A 118 -12.43 12.17 23.09
C ALA A 118 -12.62 13.71 23.04
N GLY A 119 -12.14 14.38 21.98
CA GLY A 119 -12.33 15.82 21.76
C GLY A 119 -13.41 16.18 20.73
N GLY A 120 -14.17 15.20 20.23
CA GLY A 120 -15.23 15.40 19.23
C GLY A 120 -16.63 15.29 19.84
N SER A 121 -17.04 16.27 20.62
CA SER A 121 -18.48 16.55 20.75
C SER A 121 -19.02 16.85 19.34
N ASP A 122 -20.17 16.30 18.96
CA ASP A 122 -20.84 16.49 17.66
C ASP A 122 -20.51 15.51 16.51
N ALA A 123 -20.39 14.21 16.83
CA ALA A 123 -20.67 13.16 15.85
C ALA A 123 -21.91 12.37 16.27
N LYS A 124 -23.08 13.00 16.14
CA LYS A 124 -24.36 12.30 16.19
C LYS A 124 -24.47 11.52 14.86
N PRO A 125 -24.38 10.18 14.85
CA PRO A 125 -24.61 9.45 13.61
C PRO A 125 -26.08 9.67 13.28
N ASN A 126 -26.36 10.34 12.16
CA ASN A 126 -27.71 10.34 11.61
C ASN A 126 -28.00 8.88 11.22
N LEU A 127 -28.73 8.18 12.09
CA LEU A 127 -29.41 6.94 11.77
C LEU A 127 -30.40 7.24 10.64
N GLY A 128 -29.94 7.11 9.42
CA GLY A 128 -30.72 7.33 8.20
C GLY A 128 -30.16 6.63 6.96
N ASP A 129 -29.10 5.84 7.09
CA ASP A 129 -28.63 4.96 6.00
C ASP A 129 -28.86 3.50 6.39
N SER A 130 -30.12 3.08 6.24
CA SER A 130 -30.49 1.68 6.08
C SER A 130 -29.93 1.18 4.74
N GLY A 131 -28.65 0.83 4.70
CA GLY A 131 -28.00 0.39 3.46
C GLY A 131 -26.66 -0.34 3.61
N SER A 132 -26.07 -0.41 4.80
CA SER A 132 -24.81 -1.14 5.01
C SER A 132 -24.81 -1.93 6.32
N SER A 133 -25.84 -2.77 6.50
CA SER A 133 -25.56 -4.08 7.06
C SER A 133 -24.74 -4.85 6.03
N SER A 134 -23.44 -4.57 5.92
CA SER A 134 -22.51 -5.62 5.54
C SER A 134 -22.67 -6.64 6.65
N PRO A 135 -23.32 -7.80 6.42
CA PRO A 135 -23.38 -8.84 7.44
C PRO A 135 -21.93 -9.13 7.75
N MET A 136 -21.51 -9.01 9.03
CA MET A 136 -20.20 -9.50 9.43
C MET A 136 -20.14 -10.94 8.93
N PRO A 137 -19.28 -11.23 7.95
CA PRO A 137 -19.31 -12.52 7.31
C PRO A 137 -18.96 -13.53 8.40
N PRO A 138 -19.73 -14.62 8.56
CA PRO A 138 -19.39 -15.64 9.53
C PRO A 138 -17.96 -16.13 9.23
N ALA A 139 -17.24 -16.66 10.23
CA ALA A 139 -15.87 -17.19 10.10
C ALA A 139 -15.62 -18.19 8.94
N ARG A 140 -16.69 -18.56 8.23
CA ARG A 140 -16.70 -19.22 6.93
C ARG A 140 -16.03 -18.41 5.82
N GLU A 141 -15.84 -17.10 5.95
CA GLU A 141 -15.29 -16.26 4.88
C GLU A 141 -13.85 -16.60 4.45
N ALA A 142 -13.01 -17.04 5.40
CA ALA A 142 -11.67 -17.53 5.07
C ALA A 142 -11.72 -18.90 4.36
N VAL A 143 -12.69 -19.74 4.75
CA VAL A 143 -12.96 -21.02 4.09
C VAL A 143 -13.54 -20.78 2.70
N ASP A 144 -14.45 -19.82 2.54
CA ASP A 144 -15.07 -19.43 1.27
C ASP A 144 -14.05 -18.80 0.33
N SER A 145 -13.11 -17.99 0.83
CA SER A 145 -11.98 -17.47 0.04
C SER A 145 -11.03 -18.58 -0.39
N PHE A 146 -10.75 -19.56 0.48
CA PHE A 146 -9.94 -20.71 0.16
C PHE A 146 -10.65 -21.63 -0.85
N LEU A 147 -11.95 -21.84 -0.69
CA LEU A 147 -12.80 -22.57 -1.61
C LEU A 147 -12.89 -21.85 -2.97
N ASP A 148 -12.94 -20.52 -3.00
CA ASP A 148 -12.96 -19.73 -4.23
C ASP A 148 -11.60 -19.79 -4.96
N LEU A 149 -10.49 -19.73 -4.22
CA LEU A 149 -9.14 -19.99 -4.73
C LEU A 149 -9.00 -21.41 -5.31
N THR A 150 -9.55 -22.42 -4.62
CA THR A 150 -9.51 -23.82 -5.07
C THR A 150 -10.44 -24.04 -6.27
N ARG A 151 -11.58 -23.34 -6.31
CA ARG A 151 -12.56 -23.35 -7.40
C ARG A 151 -12.10 -22.58 -8.63
N TRP A 152 -11.17 -21.62 -8.49
CA TRP A 152 -10.45 -20.95 -9.57
C TRP A 152 -9.31 -21.79 -10.19
N VAL A 153 -9.04 -22.98 -9.62
CA VAL A 153 -8.22 -24.04 -10.21
C VAL A 153 -9.10 -25.14 -10.86
N PRO A 154 -10.05 -24.88 -11.79
CA PRO A 154 -10.45 -25.89 -12.75
C PRO A 154 -9.50 -25.78 -13.94
N LEU A 155 -8.43 -26.56 -13.85
CA LEU A 155 -7.74 -27.13 -14.99
C LEU A 155 -8.76 -27.79 -15.94
N THR A 156 -8.58 -27.55 -17.24
CA THR A 156 -8.61 -28.60 -18.27
C THR A 156 -9.61 -29.75 -18.02
N HIS A 157 -10.88 -29.49 -18.26
CA HIS A 157 -11.77 -30.54 -18.73
C HIS A 157 -12.55 -29.96 -19.90
N CYS A 158 -12.07 -30.22 -21.11
CA CYS A 158 -12.96 -30.27 -22.26
C CYS A 158 -14.08 -31.27 -21.95
N PRO A 159 -15.32 -30.95 -22.34
CA PRO A 159 -16.15 -31.94 -22.95
C PRO A 159 -16.61 -31.45 -24.33
N GLY A 160 -16.37 -32.29 -25.34
CA GLY A 160 -17.15 -32.39 -26.59
C GLY A 160 -17.21 -31.15 -27.46
#